data_AF-A0A0B1RYI3-F1
#
_entry.id   AF-A0A0B1RYI3-F1
#
_cell.length_a   1.000
_cell.length_b   1.000
_cell.length_c   1.000
_cell.angle_alpha   90.00
_cell.angle_beta   90.00
_cell.angle_gamma   90.00
#
_symmetry.space_group_name_H-M   'P 1'
#
loop_
_entity.id
_entity.type
_entity.pdbx_description
1 polymer ?
#
loop_
_entity_poly.entity_id
_entity_poly.type
_entity_poly.pdbx_seq_one_letter_code
_entity_poly.pdbx_strand_id
1 'polypeptide(L)'
;MVALYQSVSPAWLTGIHRALKRGIPFPEMVIPTSAHAAFTKAAEVFRIRVIRIPVDPITFKVNLSKMKSAITSRTCMLVGSAPNFPYGTVDDIAAIGQLGLKYDIPVHVDACLGGFLLPFVDSSYPF
;
A
#
# COMPACT_ATOMS: atom_id res chain seq x y z
N MET A 1 -14.97 -9.29 -14.51
CA MET A 1 -15.07 -8.05 -13.69
C MET A 1 -15.43 -8.35 -12.22
N VAL A 2 -14.94 -9.47 -11.66
CA VAL A 2 -15.25 -9.93 -10.28
C VAL A 2 -14.00 -10.58 -9.67
N ALA A 3 -12.92 -9.80 -9.56
CA ALA A 3 -11.72 -10.21 -8.82
C ALA A 3 -11.18 -9.07 -7.91
N LEU A 4 -11.79 -7.89 -7.95
CA LEU A 4 -11.28 -6.67 -7.29
C LEU A 4 -11.86 -6.40 -5.90
N TYR A 5 -12.76 -7.24 -5.39
CA TYR A 5 -13.47 -6.97 -4.13
C TYR A 5 -13.19 -7.95 -2.97
N GLN A 6 -12.52 -9.08 -3.24
CA GLN A 6 -12.39 -10.15 -2.23
C GLN A 6 -11.04 -10.21 -1.52
N SER A 7 -9.95 -9.69 -2.11
CA SER A 7 -8.63 -9.62 -1.45
C SER A 7 -8.43 -8.35 -0.58
N VAL A 8 -9.40 -7.42 -0.60
CA VAL A 8 -9.29 -6.11 0.07
C VAL A 8 -9.94 -6.11 1.47
N SER A 9 -10.70 -7.14 1.87
CA SER A 9 -11.57 -7.02 3.05
C SER A 9 -10.93 -7.33 4.42
N PRO A 10 -10.15 -8.42 4.67
CA PRO A 10 -9.76 -8.75 6.04
C PRO A 10 -8.57 -7.93 6.55
N ALA A 11 -7.55 -7.73 5.71
CA ALA A 11 -6.32 -7.04 6.09
C ALA A 11 -6.55 -5.55 6.39
N TRP A 12 -7.43 -4.92 5.62
CA TRP A 12 -7.79 -3.51 5.78
C TRP A 12 -8.62 -3.27 7.02
N LEU A 13 -9.69 -4.07 7.18
CA LEU A 13 -10.52 -4.00 8.37
C LEU A 13 -9.70 -4.27 9.64
N THR A 14 -8.70 -5.16 9.59
CA THR A 14 -7.81 -5.40 10.72
C THR A 14 -6.95 -4.18 11.05
N GLY A 15 -6.33 -3.54 10.05
CA GLY A 15 -5.54 -2.31 10.26
C GLY A 15 -6.37 -1.16 10.82
N ILE A 16 -7.56 -0.95 10.27
CA ILE A 16 -8.51 0.08 10.72
C ILE A 16 -9.01 -0.24 12.14
N HIS A 17 -9.44 -1.47 12.39
CA HIS A 17 -9.92 -1.91 13.69
C HIS A 17 -8.84 -1.81 14.78
N ARG A 18 -7.59 -2.14 14.44
CA ARG A 18 -6.43 -1.96 15.33
C ARG A 18 -6.24 -0.48 15.68
N ALA A 19 -6.36 0.42 14.72
CA ALA A 19 -6.25 1.85 14.96
C ALA A 19 -7.40 2.41 15.82
N LEU A 20 -8.64 1.95 15.58
CA LEU A 20 -9.80 2.32 16.38
C LEU A 20 -9.69 1.82 17.83
N LYS A 21 -9.23 0.58 18.05
CA LYS A 21 -8.93 0.05 19.40
C LYS A 21 -7.87 0.85 20.15
N ARG A 22 -6.94 1.48 19.44
CA ARG A 22 -5.92 2.39 19.99
C ARG A 22 -6.45 3.80 20.26
N GLY A 23 -7.74 4.07 19.99
CA GLY A 23 -8.35 5.38 20.20
C GLY A 23 -7.97 6.42 19.14
N ILE A 24 -7.56 6.01 17.94
CA ILE A 24 -7.23 6.94 16.84
C ILE A 24 -8.52 7.27 16.06
N PRO A 25 -9.06 8.49 16.17
CA PRO A 25 -10.36 8.83 15.56
C PRO A 25 -10.30 8.99 14.03
N PHE A 26 -9.12 9.32 13.50
CA PHE A 26 -8.86 9.48 12.07
C PHE A 26 -7.54 8.79 11.71
N PRO A 27 -7.58 7.48 11.40
CA PRO A 27 -6.39 6.74 11.01
C PRO A 27 -5.83 7.23 9.67
N GLU A 28 -4.53 7.04 9.48
CA GLU A 28 -3.80 7.49 8.29
C GLU A 28 -3.32 6.29 7.47
N MET A 29 -3.50 6.34 6.15
CA MET A 29 -3.01 5.33 5.21
C MET A 29 -1.98 5.96 4.30
N VAL A 30 -0.78 5.40 4.27
CA VAL A 30 0.33 5.90 3.44
C VAL A 30 0.39 5.08 2.16
N ILE A 31 0.15 5.73 1.03
CA ILE A 31 0.09 5.09 -0.29
C ILE A 31 0.97 5.82 -1.32
N PRO A 32 1.52 5.12 -2.32
CA PRO A 32 2.13 5.76 -3.49
C PRO A 32 1.10 6.58 -4.28
N THR A 33 1.54 7.60 -5.01
CA THR A 33 0.67 8.32 -5.98
C THR A 33 0.19 7.43 -7.12
N SER A 34 0.91 6.35 -7.43
CA SER A 34 0.55 5.34 -8.43
C SER A 34 -0.45 4.29 -7.93
N ALA A 35 -0.83 4.32 -6.64
CA ALA A 35 -1.72 3.35 -6.05
C ALA A 35 -3.13 3.41 -6.67
N HIS A 36 -3.79 2.25 -6.73
CA HIS A 36 -5.09 2.11 -7.36
C HIS A 36 -6.15 3.05 -6.77
N ALA A 37 -7.05 3.59 -7.60
CA ALA A 37 -8.10 4.53 -7.15
C ALA A 37 -9.02 3.94 -6.05
N ALA A 38 -9.09 2.61 -5.95
CA ALA A 38 -9.81 1.90 -4.89
C ALA A 38 -9.35 2.29 -3.48
N PHE A 39 -8.07 2.62 -3.27
CA PHE A 39 -7.56 3.10 -1.97
C PHE A 39 -8.18 4.42 -1.56
N THR A 40 -8.38 5.33 -2.52
CA THR A 40 -9.02 6.62 -2.25
C THR A 40 -10.49 6.42 -1.90
N LYS A 41 -11.20 5.59 -2.68
CA LYS A 41 -12.61 5.27 -2.41
C LYS A 41 -12.80 4.58 -1.06
N ALA A 42 -11.95 3.62 -0.72
CA ALA A 42 -12.01 2.95 0.56
C ALA A 42 -11.73 3.92 1.72
N ALA A 43 -10.77 4.84 1.56
CA ALA A 43 -10.49 5.83 2.58
C ALA A 43 -11.68 6.78 2.83
N GLU A 44 -12.43 7.17 1.80
CA GLU A 44 -13.66 7.95 1.95
C GLU A 44 -14.75 7.16 2.71
N VAL A 45 -14.94 5.88 2.37
CA VAL A 45 -15.93 5.00 3.01
C VAL A 45 -15.60 4.76 4.48
N PHE A 46 -14.32 4.54 4.80
CA PHE A 46 -13.87 4.17 6.14
C PHE A 46 -13.35 5.36 6.97
N ARG A 47 -13.49 6.60 6.47
CA ARG A 47 -13.01 7.84 7.11
C ARG A 47 -11.53 7.82 7.48
N ILE A 48 -10.71 7.31 6.57
CA ILE A 48 -9.25 7.23 6.70
C ILE A 48 -8.64 8.42 5.96
N ARG A 49 -7.62 9.04 6.54
CA ARG A 49 -6.84 10.08 5.86
C ARG A 49 -5.78 9.43 4.96
N VAL A 50 -5.82 9.73 3.66
CA VAL A 50 -4.82 9.24 2.70
C VAL A 50 -3.63 10.19 2.65
N ILE A 51 -2.43 9.66 2.88
CA ILE A 51 -1.15 10.35 2.66
C ILE A 51 -0.52 9.78 1.40
N ARG A 52 -0.42 10.61 0.35
CA ARG A 52 0.15 10.20 -0.93
C ARG A 52 1.64 10.53 -1.00
N ILE A 53 2.44 9.52 -1.30
CA ILE A 53 3.89 9.65 -1.47
C ILE A 53 4.18 9.73 -2.97
N PRO A 54 4.88 10.78 -3.42
CA PRO A 54 5.24 10.89 -4.83
C PRO A 54 6.15 9.74 -5.24
N VAL A 55 5.86 9.16 -6.39
CA VAL A 55 6.76 8.24 -7.07
C VAL A 55 7.89 8.99 -7.75
N ASP A 56 9.01 8.31 -7.94
CA ASP A 56 10.14 8.82 -8.71
C ASP A 56 9.77 8.90 -10.20
N PRO A 57 10.09 10.00 -10.92
CA PRO A 57 9.65 10.20 -12.30
C PRO A 57 10.43 9.36 -13.33
N ILE A 58 11.55 8.74 -12.94
CA ILE A 58 12.38 7.91 -13.84
C ILE A 58 12.05 6.44 -13.64
N THR A 59 12.00 6.01 -12.38
CA THR A 59 11.77 4.59 -12.01
C THR A 59 10.29 4.27 -11.79
N PHE A 60 9.43 5.28 -11.60
CA PHE A 60 8.02 5.13 -11.22
C PHE A 60 7.77 4.34 -9.93
N LYS A 61 8.81 4.17 -9.11
CA LYS A 61 8.74 3.48 -7.80
C LYS A 61 8.50 4.48 -6.69
N VAL A 62 7.89 4.03 -5.59
CA VAL A 62 7.66 4.86 -4.41
C VAL A 62 8.98 5.31 -3.77
N ASN A 63 9.07 6.57 -3.38
CA ASN A 63 10.22 7.07 -2.63
C ASN A 63 10.14 6.62 -1.16
N LEU A 64 10.92 5.59 -0.80
CA LEU A 64 10.95 5.00 0.54
C LEU A 64 11.33 5.99 1.65
N SER A 65 12.21 6.96 1.36
CA SER A 65 12.62 7.98 2.35
C SER A 65 11.46 8.92 2.70
N LYS A 66 10.70 9.35 1.69
CA LYS A 66 9.47 10.14 1.88
C LYS A 66 8.39 9.33 2.55
N MET A 67 8.23 8.05 2.17
CA MET A 67 7.29 7.13 2.80
C MET A 67 7.57 6.97 4.29
N LYS A 68 8.83 6.73 4.67
CA LYS A 68 9.28 6.65 6.06
C LYS A 68 9.00 7.95 6.83
N SER A 69 9.28 9.10 6.22
CA SER A 69 9.06 10.41 6.85
C SER A 69 7.58 10.75 7.05
N ALA A 70 6.69 10.12 6.28
CA ALA A 70 5.25 10.29 6.37
C ALA A 70 4.58 9.40 7.43
N ILE A 71 5.32 8.46 8.03
CA ILE A 71 4.79 7.59 9.09
C ILE A 71 4.57 8.40 10.36
N THR A 72 3.35 8.33 10.90
CA THR A 72 2.94 8.97 12.14
C THR A 72 2.35 7.94 13.11
N SER A 73 2.13 8.34 14.37
CA SER A 73 1.45 7.49 15.36
C SER A 73 0.01 7.12 14.96
N ARG A 74 -0.58 7.84 14.00
CA ARG A 74 -1.92 7.60 13.45
C ARG A 74 -1.92 6.67 12.24
N THR A 75 -0.74 6.31 11.71
CA THR A 75 -0.64 5.45 10.54
C THR A 75 -1.15 4.05 10.87
N CYS A 76 -2.18 3.61 10.14
CA CYS A 76 -2.81 2.30 10.31
C CYS A 76 -2.36 1.27 9.28
N MET A 77 -1.83 1.72 8.13
CA MET A 77 -1.44 0.86 7.02
C MET A 77 -0.44 1.53 6.08
N LEU A 78 0.51 0.75 5.60
CA LEU A 78 1.38 1.08 4.47
C LEU A 78 0.94 0.28 3.24
N VAL A 79 1.02 0.87 2.06
CA VAL A 79 0.68 0.22 0.79
C VAL A 79 1.86 0.24 -0.16
N GLY A 80 2.11 -0.87 -0.84
CA GLY A 80 3.01 -0.95 -2.01
C GLY A 80 2.35 -1.74 -3.13
N SER A 81 2.69 -1.46 -4.38
CA SER A 81 2.10 -2.13 -5.55
C SER A 81 3.09 -3.04 -6.26
N ALA A 82 2.62 -4.22 -6.69
CA ALA A 82 3.43 -5.22 -7.38
C ALA A 82 2.61 -5.94 -8.46
N PRO A 83 2.59 -5.43 -9.70
CA PRO A 83 2.99 -4.09 -10.14
C PRO A 83 1.87 -3.06 -9.94
N ASN A 84 2.19 -1.77 -10.10
CA ASN A 84 1.19 -0.72 -10.15
C ASN A 84 0.40 -0.72 -11.47
N PHE A 85 -0.83 -0.20 -11.41
CA PHE A 85 -1.72 -0.13 -12.56
C PHE A 85 -1.27 0.86 -13.66
N PRO A 86 -0.75 2.07 -13.34
CA PRO A 86 -0.46 3.06 -14.39
C PRO A 86 0.80 2.77 -15.22
N TYR A 87 1.86 2.23 -14.61
CA TYR A 87 3.18 2.09 -15.24
C TYR A 87 3.67 0.64 -15.29
N GLY A 88 3.02 -0.30 -14.60
CA GLY A 88 3.43 -1.70 -14.58
C GLY A 88 4.73 -1.95 -13.80
N THR A 89 5.22 -0.98 -13.04
CA THR A 89 6.44 -1.12 -12.23
C THR A 89 6.14 -1.73 -10.87
N VAL A 90 7.12 -2.45 -10.32
CA VAL A 90 7.02 -3.08 -9.00
C VAL A 90 7.75 -2.23 -7.97
N ASP A 91 7.04 -1.80 -6.92
CA ASP A 91 7.64 -1.12 -5.77
C ASP A 91 8.58 -2.06 -5.00
N ASP A 92 9.50 -1.49 -4.22
CA ASP A 92 10.37 -2.28 -3.35
C ASP A 92 9.59 -2.82 -2.13
N ILE A 93 8.86 -3.91 -2.35
CA ILE A 93 8.01 -4.55 -1.34
C ILE A 93 8.83 -5.03 -0.15
N ALA A 94 10.07 -5.47 -0.36
CA ALA A 94 10.94 -5.93 0.71
C ALA A 94 11.29 -4.77 1.67
N ALA A 95 11.66 -3.61 1.12
CA ALA A 95 11.95 -2.44 1.92
C ALA A 95 10.70 -1.86 2.61
N ILE A 96 9.54 -1.86 1.94
CA ILE A 96 8.26 -1.46 2.56
C ILE A 96 7.90 -2.42 3.70
N GLY A 97 8.11 -3.73 3.50
CA GLY A 97 7.94 -4.76 4.53
C GLY A 97 8.82 -4.51 5.76
N GLN A 98 10.09 -4.15 5.55
CA GLN A 98 11.00 -3.78 6.64
C GLN A 98 10.53 -2.53 7.40
N LEU A 99 9.98 -1.53 6.71
CA LEU A 99 9.37 -0.36 7.37
C LEU A 99 8.17 -0.79 8.22
N GLY A 100 7.30 -1.65 7.69
CA GLY A 100 6.17 -2.19 8.42
C GLY A 100 6.56 -2.91 9.71
N LEU A 101 7.56 -3.79 9.63
CA LEU A 101 8.11 -4.50 10.79
C LEU A 101 8.74 -3.54 11.81
N LYS A 102 9.50 -2.55 11.33
CA LYS A 102 10.20 -1.60 12.20
C LYS A 102 9.24 -0.71 13.00
N TYR A 103 8.14 -0.29 12.38
CA TYR A 103 7.17 0.63 13.00
C TYR A 103 5.93 -0.09 13.55
N ASP A 104 5.87 -1.42 13.46
CA ASP A 104 4.72 -2.26 13.83
C ASP A 104 3.42 -1.79 13.14
N ILE A 105 3.52 -1.60 11.82
CA ILE A 105 2.42 -1.16 10.95
C ILE A 105 2.15 -2.25 9.92
N PRO A 106 0.88 -2.66 9.72
CA PRO A 106 0.49 -3.56 8.65
C PRO A 106 0.90 -3.04 7.27
N VAL A 107 1.48 -3.91 6.45
CA VAL A 107 1.83 -3.62 5.05
C VAL A 107 0.87 -4.38 4.14
N HIS A 108 0.21 -3.66 3.24
CA HIS A 108 -0.64 -4.21 2.22
C HIS A 108 0.08 -4.13 0.87
N VAL A 109 0.20 -5.29 0.21
CA VAL A 109 0.79 -5.39 -1.13
C VAL A 109 -0.35 -5.51 -2.14
N ASP A 110 -0.53 -4.49 -2.97
CA ASP A 110 -1.48 -4.51 -4.07
C ASP A 110 -0.87 -5.27 -5.25
N ALA A 111 -1.18 -6.56 -5.31
CA ALA A 111 -0.85 -7.45 -6.41
C ALA A 111 -2.11 -7.86 -7.20
N CYS A 112 -3.14 -7.00 -7.28
CA CYS A 112 -4.36 -7.34 -8.01
C CYS A 112 -4.11 -7.62 -9.51
N LEU A 113 -3.12 -6.95 -10.09
CA LEU A 113 -2.71 -7.17 -11.48
C LEU A 113 -1.61 -8.24 -11.59
N GLY A 114 -0.67 -8.26 -10.65
CA GLY A 114 0.53 -9.10 -10.70
C GLY A 114 0.43 -10.45 -10.02
N GLY A 115 -0.58 -10.70 -9.19
CA GLY A 115 -0.63 -11.88 -8.32
C GLY A 115 -0.70 -13.22 -9.07
N PHE A 116 -1.23 -13.21 -10.30
CA PHE A 116 -1.26 -14.40 -11.17
C PHE A 116 -0.17 -14.40 -12.24
N LEU A 117 0.70 -13.38 -12.25
CA LEU A 117 1.78 -13.24 -13.22
C LEU A 117 3.14 -13.36 -12.52
N LEU A 118 3.41 -12.51 -11.53
CA LEU A 118 4.68 -12.43 -10.81
C LEU A 118 5.20 -13.77 -10.25
N PRO A 119 4.38 -14.70 -9.74
CA PRO A 119 4.89 -16.00 -9.27
C PRO A 119 5.45 -16.90 -10.39
N PHE A 120 5.09 -16.62 -11.65
CA PHE A 120 5.48 -17.41 -12.82
C PHE A 120 6.49 -16.68 -13.71
N VAL A 121 6.76 -15.40 -13.43
CA VAL A 121 7.83 -14.66 -14.10
C VAL A 121 9.15 -14.95 -13.38
N ASP A 122 10.22 -15.16 -14.15
CA ASP A 122 11.55 -15.33 -13.58
C ASP A 122 11.95 -14.07 -12.80
N SER A 123 12.57 -14.29 -11.64
CA SER A 123 13.19 -13.28 -10.79
C SER A 123 14.21 -12.38 -11.50
N SER A 124 14.73 -12.82 -12.65
CA SER A 124 15.65 -12.07 -13.50
C SER A 124 14.97 -10.95 -14.31
N TYR A 125 13.64 -10.92 -14.38
CA TYR A 125 12.90 -9.97 -15.21
C TYR A 125 12.87 -8.55 -14.60
N PRO A 126 13.28 -7.50 -15.36
CA PRO A 126 13.44 -6.17 -14.80
C PRO A 126 12.10 -5.41 -14.70
N PHE A 127 11.53 -5.34 -13.50
CA PHE A 127 10.39 -4.48 -13.14
C PHE A 127 10.79 -3.21 -12.39
#